data_AF-A0A7G2C9D2-F1
#
_entry.id   AF-A0A7G2C9D2-F1
#
_cell.length_a   1.000
_cell.length_b   1.000
_cell.length_c   1.000
_cell.angle_alpha   90.00
_cell.angle_beta   90.00
_cell.angle_gamma   90.00
#
_symmetry.space_group_name_H-M   'P 1'
#
loop_
_entity.id
_entity.type
_entity.pdbx_description
1 polymer ?
#
loop_
_entity_poly.entity_id
_entity_poly.type
_entity_poly.pdbx_seq_one_letter_code
_entity_poly.pdbx_strand_id
1 'polypeptide(L)'
;MSFFHFINTLSELEWPFTLIFRTFGSDLPFILKEWKEFVTGVHDCKPRGKILEQIKANYVEPLTGCIYRDKESLYLCLGVCVSAIAAKIEEGDTEEVILAKLRALPGCTEVRQISFHSLSQELLQYYQASNNVGGLVDYYPCWAQAAEGRCGGKVFPVQLTGADHYTVFYDDNIFIGDEKSIVDLRDAESSASLLGEEVELPFCVPVNAYEAIVNEDYFLDRLCERLTLQQKRS
;
A
#
# COMPACT_ATOMS: atom_id res chain seq x y z
N MET A 1 -2.73 -20.61 4.87
CA MET A 1 -3.03 -19.24 5.32
C MET A 1 -3.81 -18.54 4.22
N SER A 2 -4.88 -17.82 4.58
CA SER A 2 -5.82 -17.20 3.63
C SER A 2 -5.15 -16.20 2.67
N PHE A 3 -4.16 -15.42 3.11
CA PHE A 3 -3.45 -14.48 2.25
C PHE A 3 -2.71 -15.20 1.10
N PHE A 4 -1.93 -16.24 1.40
CA PHE A 4 -1.23 -17.00 0.35
C PHE A 4 -2.18 -17.81 -0.52
N HIS A 5 -3.31 -18.27 0.05
CA HIS A 5 -4.40 -18.86 -0.74
C HIS A 5 -4.92 -17.83 -1.76
N PHE A 6 -5.23 -16.62 -1.32
CA PHE A 6 -5.68 -15.51 -2.16
C PHE A 6 -4.70 -15.20 -3.31
N ILE A 7 -3.41 -15.03 -3.01
CA ILE A 7 -2.40 -14.75 -4.04
C ILE A 7 -2.25 -15.93 -5.02
N ASN A 8 -2.29 -17.18 -4.53
CA ASN A 8 -2.28 -18.37 -5.38
C ASN A 8 -3.49 -18.39 -6.32
N THR A 9 -4.69 -18.11 -5.81
CA THR A 9 -5.93 -18.10 -6.61
C THR A 9 -5.88 -17.03 -7.70
N LEU A 10 -5.41 -15.80 -7.40
CA LEU A 10 -5.22 -14.78 -8.44
C LEU A 10 -4.25 -15.24 -9.53
N SER A 11 -3.16 -15.90 -9.13
CA SER A 11 -2.14 -16.41 -10.05
C SER A 11 -2.62 -17.58 -10.90
N GLU A 12 -3.39 -18.51 -10.33
CA GLU A 12 -4.01 -19.65 -11.03
C GLU A 12 -5.07 -19.18 -12.04
N LEU A 13 -5.79 -18.10 -11.72
CA LEU A 13 -6.74 -17.43 -12.62
C LEU A 13 -6.09 -16.51 -13.66
N GLU A 14 -4.75 -16.39 -13.66
CA GLU A 14 -4.01 -15.46 -14.52
C GLU A 14 -4.48 -13.99 -14.38
N TRP A 15 -4.95 -13.60 -13.19
CA TRP A 15 -5.41 -12.24 -12.93
C TRP A 15 -4.22 -11.36 -12.51
N PRO A 16 -3.75 -10.40 -13.35
CA PRO A 16 -2.62 -9.57 -13.02
C PRO A 16 -2.90 -8.71 -11.78
N PHE A 17 -1.92 -8.58 -10.90
CA PHE A 17 -2.04 -7.76 -9.69
C PHE A 17 -0.76 -6.99 -9.42
N THR A 18 -0.91 -5.87 -8.71
CA THR A 18 0.19 -5.19 -8.02
C THR A 18 -0.02 -5.32 -6.52
N LEU A 19 1.01 -5.75 -5.80
CA LEU A 19 0.97 -5.98 -4.36
C LEU A 19 1.96 -5.04 -3.66
N ILE A 20 1.42 -4.14 -2.83
CA ILE A 20 2.22 -3.16 -2.09
C ILE A 20 2.03 -3.42 -0.59
N PHE A 21 3.07 -3.93 0.07
CA PHE A 21 3.08 -4.08 1.52
C PHE A 21 3.34 -2.73 2.17
N ARG A 22 2.42 -2.27 3.03
CA ARG A 22 2.51 -0.96 3.68
C ARG A 22 2.63 -1.08 5.20
N THR A 23 3.70 -0.54 5.77
CA THR A 23 3.96 -0.55 7.21
C THR A 23 4.21 0.87 7.72
N PHE A 24 3.95 1.12 9.01
CA PHE A 24 4.48 2.31 9.68
C PHE A 24 5.85 2.06 10.32
N GLY A 25 6.14 0.79 10.66
CA GLY A 25 7.30 0.37 11.44
C GLY A 25 8.36 -0.36 10.62
N SER A 26 9.20 -1.11 11.35
CA SER A 26 10.37 -1.83 10.84
C SER A 26 10.08 -3.24 10.32
N ASP A 27 8.81 -3.60 10.14
CA ASP A 27 8.41 -4.97 9.78
C ASP A 27 8.64 -5.30 8.31
N LEU A 28 8.80 -4.28 7.46
CA LEU A 28 8.88 -4.44 6.01
C LEU A 28 9.96 -5.46 5.56
N PRO A 29 11.20 -5.46 6.09
CA PRO A 29 12.20 -6.46 5.72
C PRO A 29 11.77 -7.91 6.01
N PHE A 30 11.01 -8.14 7.08
CA PHE A 30 10.51 -9.47 7.42
C PHE A 30 9.39 -9.90 6.48
N ILE A 31 8.47 -8.99 6.15
CA ILE A 31 7.39 -9.25 5.18
C ILE A 31 7.96 -9.59 3.80
N LEU A 32 8.95 -8.82 3.32
CA LEU A 32 9.57 -9.07 2.02
C LEU A 32 10.40 -10.37 2.00
N LYS A 33 11.01 -10.74 3.14
CA LYS A 33 11.64 -12.03 3.30
C LYS A 33 10.62 -13.17 3.21
N GLU A 34 9.47 -13.05 3.87
CA GLU A 34 8.40 -14.05 3.81
C GLU A 34 7.84 -14.18 2.38
N TRP A 35 7.63 -13.05 1.69
CA TRP A 35 7.27 -13.03 0.27
C TRP A 35 8.28 -13.78 -0.60
N LYS A 36 9.59 -13.54 -0.39
CA LYS A 36 10.66 -14.25 -1.10
C LYS A 36 10.62 -15.75 -0.84
N GLU A 37 10.47 -16.16 0.41
CA GLU A 37 10.37 -17.58 0.77
C GLU A 37 9.13 -18.22 0.12
N PHE A 38 8.01 -17.49 0.05
CA PHE A 38 6.82 -17.92 -0.66
C PHE A 38 7.06 -18.12 -2.15
N VAL A 39 7.48 -17.07 -2.87
CA VAL A 39 7.68 -17.14 -4.33
C VAL A 39 8.74 -18.16 -4.74
N THR A 40 9.81 -18.31 -3.95
CA THR A 40 10.87 -19.28 -4.25
C THR A 40 10.46 -20.74 -3.96
N GLY A 41 9.34 -20.94 -3.23
CA GLY A 41 8.83 -22.25 -2.87
C GLY A 41 9.45 -22.84 -1.60
N VAL A 42 10.15 -22.03 -0.81
CA VAL A 42 10.67 -22.41 0.51
C VAL A 42 9.53 -22.47 1.53
N HIS A 43 8.64 -21.47 1.53
CA HIS A 43 7.51 -21.36 2.45
C HIS A 43 6.54 -22.56 2.37
N ASP A 44 5.83 -22.85 3.46
CA ASP A 44 4.92 -24.01 3.55
C ASP A 44 3.69 -23.88 2.64
N CYS A 45 3.19 -22.67 2.42
CA CYS A 45 1.98 -22.47 1.61
C CYS A 45 2.18 -22.74 0.11
N LYS A 46 3.43 -22.78 -0.38
CA LYS A 46 3.86 -22.98 -1.78
C LYS A 46 3.19 -22.07 -2.85
N PRO A 47 3.96 -21.50 -3.78
CA PRO A 47 3.40 -20.67 -4.84
C PRO A 47 2.78 -21.56 -5.93
N ARG A 48 1.64 -21.13 -6.48
CA ARG A 48 0.90 -21.84 -7.52
C ARG A 48 0.38 -20.88 -8.60
N GLY A 49 0.14 -21.40 -9.79
CA GLY A 49 -0.37 -20.63 -10.92
C GLY A 49 0.70 -19.89 -11.72
N LYS A 50 0.32 -19.45 -12.92
CA LYS A 50 1.25 -18.98 -13.96
C LYS A 50 1.91 -17.65 -13.62
N ILE A 51 1.21 -16.74 -12.94
CA ILE A 51 1.79 -15.44 -12.56
C ILE A 51 2.95 -15.67 -11.60
N LEU A 52 2.75 -16.45 -10.54
CA LEU A 52 3.81 -16.74 -9.56
C LEU A 52 4.95 -17.56 -10.18
N GLU A 53 4.68 -18.46 -11.13
CA GLU A 53 5.72 -19.15 -11.89
C GLU A 53 6.60 -18.17 -12.69
N GLN A 54 5.99 -17.15 -13.32
CA GLN A 54 6.71 -16.11 -14.05
C GLN A 54 7.52 -15.21 -13.12
N ILE A 55 6.95 -14.81 -11.97
CA ILE A 55 7.66 -14.04 -10.94
C ILE A 55 8.85 -14.85 -10.42
N LYS A 56 8.68 -16.15 -10.15
CA LYS A 56 9.76 -17.03 -9.70
C LYS A 56 10.87 -17.16 -10.75
N ALA A 57 10.51 -17.33 -12.03
CA ALA A 57 11.47 -17.49 -13.11
C ALA A 57 12.31 -16.22 -13.36
N ASN A 58 11.72 -15.05 -13.15
CA ASN A 58 12.34 -13.74 -13.36
C ASN A 58 12.42 -12.94 -12.05
N TYR A 59 12.76 -13.61 -10.94
CA TYR A 59 12.67 -13.03 -9.62
C TYR A 59 13.59 -11.80 -9.47
N VAL A 60 12.98 -10.68 -9.10
CA VAL A 60 13.67 -9.46 -8.69
C VAL A 60 13.28 -9.17 -7.24
N GLU A 61 14.23 -8.68 -6.44
CA GLU A 61 13.93 -8.23 -5.07
C GLU A 61 12.88 -7.11 -5.13
N PRO A 62 11.80 -7.18 -4.32
CA PRO A 62 10.78 -6.13 -4.28
C PRO A 62 11.40 -4.76 -4.02
N LEU A 63 11.07 -3.78 -4.87
CA LEU A 63 11.48 -2.41 -4.65
C LEU A 63 10.83 -1.87 -3.38
N THR A 64 11.54 -0.98 -2.69
CA THR A 64 11.04 -0.34 -1.47
C THR A 64 11.01 1.17 -1.61
N GLY A 65 10.21 1.81 -0.76
CA GLY A 65 10.22 3.25 -0.59
C GLY A 65 9.67 3.66 0.77
N CYS A 66 9.63 4.96 1.02
CA CYS A 66 8.87 5.52 2.12
C CYS A 66 8.13 6.79 1.69
N ILE A 67 7.03 7.06 2.37
CA ILE A 67 6.34 8.33 2.30
C ILE A 67 6.81 9.20 3.46
N TYR A 68 7.02 10.48 3.19
CA TYR A 68 7.04 11.52 4.21
C TYR A 68 5.87 12.46 3.95
N ARG A 69 5.21 12.89 5.04
CA ARG A 69 4.07 13.80 4.96
C ARG A 69 4.21 14.88 6.03
N ASP A 70 4.00 16.11 5.61
CA ASP A 70 3.82 17.26 6.48
C ASP A 70 2.62 18.08 5.99
N LYS A 71 1.52 18.04 6.76
CA LYS A 71 0.26 18.70 6.43
C LYS A 71 -0.22 18.30 5.03
N GLU A 72 -0.17 19.23 4.08
CA GLU A 72 -0.57 19.06 2.68
C GLU A 72 0.57 18.63 1.75
N SER A 73 1.83 18.68 2.21
CA SER A 73 2.98 18.26 1.41
C SER A 73 3.22 16.77 1.57
N LEU A 74 3.37 16.10 0.44
CA LEU A 74 3.63 14.68 0.35
C LEU A 74 4.92 14.45 -0.44
N TYR A 75 5.80 13.61 0.07
CA TYR A 75 7.06 13.27 -0.55
C TYR A 75 7.19 11.76 -0.65
N LEU A 76 7.63 11.30 -1.82
CA LEU A 76 7.90 9.90 -2.08
C LEU A 76 9.42 9.70 -2.19
N CYS A 77 9.96 8.85 -1.34
CA CYS A 77 11.37 8.45 -1.37
C CYS A 77 11.46 7.02 -1.90
N LEU A 78 12.27 6.81 -2.93
CA LEU A 78 12.47 5.52 -3.59
C LEU A 78 13.78 4.87 -3.11
N GLY A 79 13.82 3.53 -3.11
CA GLY A 79 14.96 2.71 -2.68
C GLY A 79 15.11 2.54 -1.17
N VAL A 80 14.33 3.28 -0.38
CA VAL A 80 14.44 3.29 1.09
C VAL A 80 13.62 2.16 1.70
N CYS A 81 14.13 1.51 2.75
CA CYS A 81 13.40 0.50 3.54
C CYS A 81 13.19 0.92 5.01
N VAL A 82 13.45 2.19 5.32
CA VAL A 82 13.29 2.78 6.65
C VAL A 82 12.26 3.91 6.62
N SER A 83 11.67 4.20 7.77
CA SER A 83 10.74 5.32 7.91
C SER A 83 11.45 6.66 7.73
N ALA A 84 10.75 7.64 7.16
CA ALA A 84 11.21 9.02 7.04
C ALA A 84 11.49 9.70 8.40
N ILE A 85 11.09 9.11 9.53
CA ILE A 85 11.53 9.53 10.88
C ILE A 85 13.06 9.64 10.95
N ALA A 86 13.79 8.73 10.28
CA ALA A 86 15.24 8.72 10.28
C ALA A 86 15.86 9.98 9.64
N ALA A 87 15.11 10.72 8.82
CA ALA A 87 15.55 11.96 8.21
C ALA A 87 15.59 13.14 9.20
N LYS A 88 14.96 13.02 10.38
CA LYS A 88 14.94 14.05 11.43
C LYS A 88 14.54 15.43 10.88
N ILE A 89 13.41 15.44 10.17
CA ILE A 89 12.81 16.68 9.65
C ILE A 89 12.17 17.42 10.83
N GLU A 90 12.40 18.71 10.89
CA GLU A 90 11.96 19.60 11.98
C GLU A 90 10.86 20.54 11.48
N GLU A 91 9.99 20.98 12.39
CA GLU A 91 8.96 21.96 12.04
C GLU A 91 9.62 23.27 11.57
N GLY A 92 9.24 23.73 10.37
CA GLY A 92 9.79 24.94 9.76
C GLY A 92 10.95 24.69 8.79
N ASP A 93 11.39 23.44 8.58
CA ASP A 93 12.28 23.10 7.47
C ASP A 93 11.65 23.53 6.13
N THR A 94 12.44 24.16 5.24
CA THR A 94 11.98 24.47 3.88
C THR A 94 11.92 23.20 3.02
N GLU A 95 11.20 23.25 1.90
CA GLU A 95 11.13 22.14 0.95
C GLU A 95 12.52 21.65 0.51
N GLU A 96 13.46 22.57 0.26
CA GLU A 96 14.82 22.20 -0.13
C GLU A 96 15.56 21.43 0.97
N VAL A 97 15.36 21.83 2.23
CA VAL A 97 15.94 21.16 3.39
C VAL A 97 15.29 19.79 3.59
N ILE A 98 13.97 19.69 3.46
CA ILE A 98 13.22 18.42 3.54
C ILE A 98 13.75 17.45 2.47
N LEU A 99 13.82 17.88 1.21
CA LEU A 99 14.35 17.07 0.11
C LEU A 99 15.79 16.64 0.37
N ALA A 100 16.65 17.53 0.86
CA ALA A 100 18.04 17.20 1.17
C ALA A 100 18.15 16.13 2.28
N LYS A 101 17.35 16.27 3.35
CA LYS A 101 17.31 15.31 4.46
C LYS A 101 16.76 13.95 4.02
N LEU A 102 15.70 13.93 3.21
CA LEU A 102 15.12 12.70 2.67
C LEU A 102 16.07 11.99 1.70
N ARG A 103 16.79 12.72 0.82
CA ARG A 103 17.84 12.16 -0.05
C ARG A 103 18.96 11.49 0.74
N ALA A 104 19.23 11.97 1.95
CA ALA A 104 20.27 11.41 2.80
C ALA A 104 19.84 10.12 3.53
N LEU A 105 18.58 9.68 3.40
CA LEU A 105 18.13 8.42 3.98
C LEU A 105 18.92 7.23 3.39
N PRO A 106 19.29 6.24 4.22
CA PRO A 106 20.03 5.06 3.75
C PRO A 106 19.28 4.32 2.64
N GLY A 107 19.94 4.10 1.51
CA GLY A 107 19.36 3.41 0.36
C GLY A 107 18.46 4.28 -0.53
N CYS A 108 18.24 5.55 -0.18
CA CYS A 108 17.46 6.45 -1.02
C CYS A 108 18.15 6.65 -2.38
N THR A 109 17.43 6.33 -3.45
CA THR A 109 17.89 6.51 -4.84
C THR A 109 17.30 7.77 -5.45
N GLU A 110 16.07 8.11 -5.07
CA GLU A 110 15.35 9.28 -5.55
C GLU A 110 14.39 9.79 -4.47
N VAL A 111 14.20 11.11 -4.43
CA VAL A 111 13.08 11.72 -3.70
C VAL A 111 12.50 12.85 -4.52
N ARG A 112 11.17 12.96 -4.43
CA ARG A 112 10.38 14.01 -5.06
C ARG A 112 9.16 14.33 -4.20
N GLN A 113 8.75 15.58 -4.25
CA GLN A 113 7.41 15.96 -3.84
C GLN A 113 6.42 15.37 -4.85
N ILE A 114 5.28 14.89 -4.37
CA ILE A 114 4.28 14.21 -5.18
C ILE A 114 2.88 14.68 -4.78
N SER A 115 1.97 14.77 -5.75
CA SER A 115 0.57 15.09 -5.45
C SER A 115 -0.23 13.83 -5.13
N PHE A 116 -1.35 13.97 -4.42
CA PHE A 116 -2.31 12.87 -4.23
C PHE A 116 -2.77 12.27 -5.57
N HIS A 117 -2.99 13.14 -6.57
CA HIS A 117 -3.39 12.71 -7.91
C HIS A 117 -2.42 11.72 -8.55
N SER A 118 -1.12 12.03 -8.50
CA SER A 118 -0.07 11.22 -9.14
C SER A 118 0.38 10.01 -8.34
N LEU A 119 0.09 9.95 -7.03
CA LEU A 119 0.69 8.94 -6.14
C LEU A 119 0.40 7.50 -6.58
N SER A 120 -0.85 7.18 -6.89
CA SER A 120 -1.23 5.81 -7.26
C SER A 120 -0.51 5.35 -8.52
N GLN A 121 -0.53 6.18 -9.58
CA GLN A 121 0.14 5.87 -10.84
C GLN A 121 1.66 5.74 -10.68
N GLU A 122 2.29 6.62 -9.91
CA GLU A 122 3.74 6.57 -9.65
C GLU A 122 4.13 5.30 -8.88
N LEU A 123 3.33 4.88 -7.89
CA LEU A 123 3.57 3.62 -7.18
C LEU A 123 3.42 2.41 -8.11
N LEU A 124 2.36 2.38 -8.94
CA LEU A 124 2.15 1.30 -9.91
C LEU A 124 3.32 1.23 -10.90
N GLN A 125 3.72 2.36 -11.48
CA GLN A 125 4.85 2.43 -12.42
C GLN A 125 6.16 2.02 -11.76
N TYR A 126 6.41 2.46 -10.53
CA TYR A 126 7.63 2.12 -9.79
C TYR A 126 7.72 0.61 -9.52
N TYR A 127 6.64 -0.02 -9.05
CA TYR A 127 6.67 -1.44 -8.69
C TYR A 127 6.60 -2.40 -9.87
N GLN A 128 6.24 -1.94 -11.08
CA GLN A 128 6.41 -2.73 -12.31
C GLN A 128 7.85 -3.23 -12.48
N ALA A 129 8.84 -2.44 -12.05
CA ALA A 129 10.26 -2.81 -12.12
C ALA A 129 10.66 -3.94 -11.14
N SER A 130 9.80 -4.33 -10.20
CA SER A 130 9.98 -5.47 -9.29
C SER A 130 8.81 -6.45 -9.35
N ASN A 131 8.43 -6.82 -10.58
CA ASN A 131 7.37 -7.78 -10.85
C ASN A 131 6.01 -7.40 -10.23
N ASN A 132 5.72 -6.09 -10.11
CA ASN A 132 4.53 -5.54 -9.47
C ASN A 132 4.42 -5.87 -7.97
N VAL A 133 5.53 -6.10 -7.28
CA VAL A 133 5.55 -6.31 -5.83
C VAL A 133 6.50 -5.33 -5.19
N GLY A 134 6.07 -4.71 -4.10
CA GLY A 134 6.88 -3.71 -3.41
C GLY A 134 6.51 -3.47 -1.96
N GLY A 135 7.34 -2.66 -1.31
CA GLY A 135 7.22 -2.28 0.08
C GLY A 135 7.24 -0.78 0.29
N LEU A 136 6.30 -0.24 1.05
CA LEU A 136 6.25 1.19 1.35
C LEU A 136 6.15 1.42 2.86
N VAL A 137 7.06 2.23 3.39
CA VAL A 137 7.00 2.65 4.79
C VAL A 137 6.27 3.99 4.87
N ASP A 138 5.10 4.00 5.51
CA ASP A 138 4.30 5.18 5.79
C ASP A 138 4.85 5.99 6.97
N TYR A 139 4.46 7.27 7.04
CA TYR A 139 4.95 8.20 8.05
C TYR A 139 4.05 8.28 9.29
N TYR A 140 4.33 7.41 10.28
CA TYR A 140 3.56 7.32 11.53
C TYR A 140 3.39 8.65 12.28
N PRO A 141 4.41 9.54 12.40
CA PRO A 141 4.26 10.75 13.19
C PRO A 141 3.13 11.65 12.71
N CYS A 142 2.84 11.69 11.40
CA CYS A 142 1.70 12.47 10.88
C CYS A 142 0.37 11.92 11.42
N TRP A 143 0.21 10.59 11.44
CA TRP A 143 -0.98 9.94 11.98
C TRP A 143 -1.12 10.15 13.49
N ALA A 144 -0.02 9.97 14.24
CA ALA A 144 0.00 10.16 15.68
C ALA A 144 -0.29 11.62 16.09
N GLN A 145 0.28 12.60 15.39
CA GLN A 145 0.04 14.02 15.64
C GLN A 145 -1.40 14.43 15.31
N ALA A 146 -2.03 13.76 14.36
CA ALA A 146 -3.45 13.92 14.05
C ALA A 146 -4.39 13.17 15.02
N ALA A 147 -3.89 12.72 16.18
CA ALA A 147 -4.63 11.92 17.17
C ALA A 147 -5.27 10.66 16.55
N GLU A 148 -4.52 10.00 15.65
CA GLU A 148 -4.94 8.82 14.89
C GLU A 148 -6.15 9.08 13.98
N GLY A 149 -6.39 10.35 13.65
CA GLY A 149 -7.34 10.77 12.64
C GLY A 149 -6.88 10.38 11.23
N ARG A 150 -7.83 10.01 10.39
CA ARG A 150 -7.61 9.57 9.00
C ARG A 150 -6.79 10.54 8.18
N CYS A 151 -6.92 11.84 8.39
CA CYS A 151 -6.16 12.86 7.65
C CYS A 151 -4.65 12.79 7.87
N GLY A 152 -4.16 12.10 8.91
CA GLY A 152 -2.74 11.81 9.11
C GLY A 152 -2.34 10.39 8.72
N GLY A 153 -3.30 9.54 8.33
CA GLY A 153 -3.10 8.12 8.06
C GLY A 153 -2.32 7.81 6.78
N LYS A 154 -2.30 6.52 6.41
CA LYS A 154 -1.70 6.02 5.17
C LYS A 154 -2.43 6.60 3.98
N VAL A 155 -1.73 7.43 3.21
CA VAL A 155 -2.30 8.13 2.05
C VAL A 155 -2.72 7.13 0.98
N PHE A 156 -4.00 7.18 0.59
CA PHE A 156 -4.58 6.27 -0.39
C PHE A 156 -5.55 6.97 -1.35
N PRO A 157 -5.02 7.60 -2.41
CA PRO A 157 -5.81 8.25 -3.44
C PRO A 157 -6.38 7.20 -4.41
N VAL A 158 -7.67 7.29 -4.70
CA VAL A 158 -8.39 6.38 -5.60
C VAL A 158 -9.08 7.17 -6.70
N GLN A 159 -9.13 6.58 -7.89
CA GLN A 159 -9.84 7.16 -9.02
C GLN A 159 -11.29 6.66 -8.99
N LEU A 160 -12.26 7.58 -8.88
CA LEU A 160 -13.68 7.24 -8.73
C LEU A 160 -14.37 6.89 -10.05
N THR A 161 -13.86 7.42 -11.18
CA THR A 161 -14.41 7.22 -12.51
C THR A 161 -13.29 6.97 -13.53
N GLY A 162 -13.54 6.06 -14.48
CA GLY A 162 -12.60 5.80 -15.57
C GLY A 162 -11.30 5.11 -15.16
N ALA A 163 -11.26 4.45 -14.00
CA ALA A 163 -10.12 3.62 -13.60
C ALA A 163 -10.00 2.40 -14.54
N ASP A 164 -8.77 2.08 -14.96
CA ASP A 164 -8.46 0.92 -15.81
C ASP A 164 -8.11 -0.35 -15.00
N HIS A 165 -8.09 -0.23 -13.67
CA HIS A 165 -7.84 -1.31 -12.73
C HIS A 165 -8.65 -1.12 -11.45
N TYR A 166 -8.81 -2.22 -10.70
CA TYR A 166 -9.41 -2.18 -9.36
C TYR A 166 -8.34 -1.98 -8.30
N THR A 167 -8.69 -1.24 -7.25
CA THR A 167 -7.78 -0.91 -6.15
C THR A 167 -8.47 -1.18 -4.82
N VAL A 168 -7.79 -1.89 -3.91
CA VAL A 168 -8.31 -2.27 -2.59
C VAL A 168 -7.21 -2.18 -1.54
N PHE A 169 -7.50 -1.57 -0.39
CA PHE A 169 -6.61 -1.46 0.77
C PHE A 169 -7.10 -2.38 1.90
N TYR A 170 -6.19 -3.18 2.43
CA TYR A 170 -6.47 -4.11 3.53
C TYR A 170 -5.68 -3.67 4.76
N ASP A 171 -6.36 -3.45 5.88
CA ASP A 171 -5.75 -3.15 7.17
C ASP A 171 -6.76 -3.44 8.29
N ASP A 172 -6.29 -3.87 9.45
CA ASP A 172 -7.13 -4.19 10.61
C ASP A 172 -7.51 -2.94 11.43
N ASN A 173 -6.86 -1.81 11.19
CA ASN A 173 -7.17 -0.51 11.81
C ASN A 173 -8.00 0.41 10.88
N ILE A 174 -8.69 -0.16 9.89
CA ILE A 174 -9.69 0.56 9.10
C ILE A 174 -11.02 0.56 9.86
N PHE A 175 -11.57 1.75 10.07
CA PHE A 175 -12.89 1.96 10.65
C PHE A 175 -13.73 2.76 9.65
N ILE A 176 -14.64 2.06 8.96
CA ILE A 176 -15.48 2.63 7.90
C ILE A 176 -16.44 3.65 8.50
N GLY A 177 -16.51 4.85 7.91
CA GLY A 177 -17.35 5.96 8.39
C GLY A 177 -16.83 6.65 9.66
N ASP A 178 -15.66 6.27 10.18
CA ASP A 178 -15.07 6.85 11.38
C ASP A 178 -13.87 7.76 11.06
N GLU A 179 -13.82 8.94 11.68
CA GLU A 179 -12.68 9.85 11.57
C GLU A 179 -11.37 9.24 12.09
N LYS A 180 -11.45 8.28 13.02
CA LYS A 180 -10.30 7.53 13.53
C LYS A 180 -10.11 6.25 12.75
N SER A 181 -9.49 6.37 11.59
CA SER A 181 -9.15 5.26 10.70
C SER A 181 -7.71 5.41 10.21
N ILE A 182 -7.02 4.30 10.00
CA ILE A 182 -5.61 4.31 9.59
C ILE A 182 -5.39 4.79 8.15
N VAL A 183 -6.42 4.80 7.31
CA VAL A 183 -6.32 5.13 5.88
C VAL A 183 -6.85 6.53 5.59
N ASP A 184 -6.03 7.35 4.94
CA ASP A 184 -6.44 8.64 4.36
C ASP A 184 -6.94 8.39 2.93
N LEU A 185 -8.18 7.94 2.80
CA LEU A 185 -8.82 7.68 1.51
C LEU A 185 -9.20 9.01 0.85
N ARG A 186 -8.72 9.25 -0.37
CA ARG A 186 -8.97 10.49 -1.11
C ARG A 186 -9.39 10.22 -2.53
N ASP A 187 -10.21 11.12 -3.09
CA ASP A 187 -10.38 11.19 -4.52
C ASP A 187 -9.08 11.71 -5.16
N ALA A 188 -8.51 10.94 -6.08
CA ALA A 188 -7.28 11.30 -6.77
C ALA A 188 -7.44 12.56 -7.62
N GLU A 189 -8.63 12.88 -8.15
CA GLU A 189 -8.82 14.08 -8.98
C GLU A 189 -8.97 15.34 -8.13
N SER A 190 -9.93 15.35 -7.19
CA SER A 190 -10.20 16.53 -6.35
C SER A 190 -9.32 16.65 -5.10
N SER A 191 -8.57 15.60 -4.75
CA SER A 191 -7.85 15.47 -3.47
C SER A 191 -8.74 15.52 -2.22
N ALA A 192 -10.07 15.49 -2.40
CA ALA A 192 -11.03 15.53 -1.30
C ALA A 192 -10.97 14.24 -0.49
N SER A 193 -11.07 14.37 0.83
CA SER A 193 -11.22 13.23 1.74
C SER A 193 -12.53 12.52 1.46
N LEU A 194 -12.49 11.20 1.32
CA LEU A 194 -13.66 10.35 1.13
C LEU A 194 -14.00 9.69 2.47
N LEU A 195 -15.15 10.07 3.02
CA LEU A 195 -15.66 9.57 4.29
C LEU A 195 -17.12 9.15 4.11
N GLY A 196 -17.45 7.98 4.66
CA GLY A 196 -18.76 7.40 4.62
C GLY A 196 -18.74 6.01 4.00
N GLU A 197 -19.60 5.15 4.52
CA GLU A 197 -19.71 3.75 4.13
C GLU A 197 -19.81 3.57 2.60
N GLU A 198 -20.64 4.37 1.95
CA GLU A 198 -20.87 4.28 0.50
C GLU A 198 -19.61 4.57 -0.34
N VAL A 199 -18.69 5.41 0.13
CA VAL A 199 -17.48 5.81 -0.61
C VAL A 199 -16.25 5.03 -0.17
N GLU A 200 -16.20 4.54 1.07
CA GLU A 200 -15.06 3.80 1.61
C GLU A 200 -15.14 2.30 1.37
N LEU A 201 -16.33 1.70 1.52
CA LEU A 201 -16.49 0.26 1.34
C LEU A 201 -16.04 -0.26 -0.02
N PRO A 202 -16.13 0.46 -1.15
CA PRO A 202 -15.60 -0.06 -2.41
C PRO A 202 -14.08 -0.27 -2.40
N PHE A 203 -13.32 0.48 -1.60
CA PHE A 203 -11.85 0.53 -1.68
C PHE A 203 -11.16 0.00 -0.42
N CYS A 204 -11.84 -0.06 0.72
CA CYS A 204 -11.24 -0.42 1.99
C CYS A 204 -11.82 -1.71 2.56
N VAL A 205 -10.96 -2.57 3.07
CA VAL A 205 -11.32 -3.81 3.77
C VAL A 205 -10.84 -3.71 5.21
N PRO A 206 -11.75 -3.50 6.19
CA PRO A 206 -11.42 -3.66 7.59
C PRO A 206 -11.14 -5.13 7.88
N VAL A 207 -9.86 -5.49 7.98
CA VAL A 207 -9.43 -6.88 8.12
C VAL A 207 -9.79 -7.41 9.50
N ASN A 208 -10.60 -8.46 9.54
CA ASN A 208 -10.83 -9.24 10.75
C ASN A 208 -9.73 -10.32 10.83
N ALA A 209 -8.74 -10.12 11.70
CA ALA A 209 -7.61 -11.03 11.84
C ALA A 209 -8.02 -12.46 12.21
N TYR A 210 -9.08 -12.63 13.02
CA TYR A 210 -9.58 -13.96 13.36
C TYR A 210 -10.16 -14.67 12.14
N GLU A 211 -11.03 -14.00 11.38
CA GLU A 211 -11.61 -14.56 10.16
C GLU A 211 -10.54 -14.84 9.10
N ALA A 212 -9.56 -13.95 8.95
CA ALA A 212 -8.42 -14.18 8.06
C ALA A 212 -7.61 -15.43 8.45
N ILE A 213 -7.61 -15.84 9.72
CA ILE A 213 -6.95 -17.08 10.16
C ILE A 213 -7.82 -18.31 9.90
N VAL A 214 -9.12 -18.25 10.19
CA VAL A 214 -10.00 -19.44 10.18
C VAL A 214 -10.73 -19.69 8.86
N ASN A 215 -10.89 -18.66 8.02
CA ASN A 215 -11.50 -18.76 6.70
C ASN A 215 -10.40 -18.64 5.63
N GLU A 216 -10.14 -19.72 4.90
CA GLU A 216 -9.13 -19.75 3.83
C GLU A 216 -9.49 -18.80 2.66
N ASP A 217 -10.78 -18.62 2.37
CA ASP A 217 -11.28 -17.79 1.28
C ASP A 217 -11.45 -16.31 1.68
N TYR A 218 -11.12 -15.93 2.92
CA TYR A 218 -11.42 -14.61 3.49
C TYR A 218 -11.04 -13.44 2.56
N PHE A 219 -9.80 -13.38 2.10
CA PHE A 219 -9.33 -12.27 1.25
C PHE A 219 -9.97 -12.29 -0.16
N LEU A 220 -10.31 -13.46 -0.69
CA LEU A 220 -11.02 -13.60 -1.97
C LEU A 220 -12.46 -13.10 -1.84
N ASP A 221 -13.16 -13.52 -0.79
CA ASP A 221 -14.53 -13.06 -0.49
C ASP A 221 -14.55 -11.54 -0.34
N ARG A 222 -13.61 -11.00 0.46
CA ARG A 222 -13.46 -9.55 0.62
C ARG A 222 -13.19 -8.88 -0.72
N LEU A 223 -12.26 -9.38 -1.54
CA LEU A 223 -12.00 -8.80 -2.86
C LEU A 223 -13.27 -8.77 -3.72
N CYS A 224 -13.96 -9.90 -3.87
CA CYS A 224 -15.18 -10.02 -4.70
C CYS A 224 -16.26 -9.01 -4.31
N GLU A 225 -16.48 -8.80 -3.00
CA GLU A 225 -17.40 -7.77 -2.51
C GLU A 225 -16.98 -6.37 -2.97
N ARG A 226 -15.70 -6.02 -2.84
CA ARG A 226 -15.15 -4.70 -3.20
C ARG A 226 -15.27 -4.45 -4.71
N LEU A 227 -14.94 -5.44 -5.52
CA LEU A 227 -15.07 -5.35 -6.97
C LEU A 227 -16.52 -5.15 -7.42
N THR A 228 -17.46 -5.87 -6.79
CA THR A 228 -18.89 -5.69 -7.06
C THR A 228 -19.36 -4.27 -6.74
N LEU A 229 -18.85 -3.68 -5.66
CA LEU A 229 -19.15 -2.29 -5.30
C LEU A 229 -18.53 -1.28 -6.28
N GLN A 230 -17.29 -1.50 -6.72
CA GLN A 230 -16.63 -0.63 -7.70
C GLN A 230 -17.31 -0.68 -9.08
N GLN A 231 -17.73 -1.87 -9.53
CA GLN A 231 -18.47 -2.05 -10.79
C GLN A 231 -19.80 -1.32 -10.84
N LYS A 232 -20.53 -1.26 -9.71
CA LYS A 232 -21.80 -0.51 -9.64
C LYS A 232 -21.63 1.01 -9.78
N ARG A 233 -20.39 1.51 -9.66
CA ARG A 233 -20.06 2.94 -9.78
C ARG A 233 -19.51 3.32 -11.15
N SER A 234 -19.13 2.33 -11.97
CA SER A 234 -18.54 2.50 -13.30
C SER A 234 -19.59 2.72 -14.38
#